data_AF-A0A151ZJK8-F1
#
_entry.id   AF-A0A151ZJK8-F1
#
_cell.length_a   1.000
_cell.length_b   1.000
_cell.length_c   1.000
_cell.angle_alpha   90.00
_cell.angle_beta   90.00
_cell.angle_gamma   90.00
#
_symmetry.space_group_name_H-M   'P 1'
#
loop_
_entity.id
_entity.type
_entity.pdbx_description
1 polymer ?
#
loop_
_entity_poly.entity_id
_entity_poly.type
_entity_poly.pdbx_seq_one_letter_code
_entity_poly.pdbx_strand_id
1 'polypeptide(L)'
;MTESSYHIYIDKSKNTTRPNLPEVKYVQDRDEDAEHPLSKYKYTQDDKKYMRVMLDYLMEYVQVSVKSPIETFGKDQQYKPNISLKLPNGNETLRCIFNNFERLIELKQFYCVGFFGCKSVGYEKMLDKIIESDEILVSNLVHYPSILAYVTIERDSSSMSDDLQNKTASNWGNIVVVDNLDVVQDWRSGSVHKEAVEDQSPYYYQMIRLHNASISIPSSHTSEYQSLRDYLQFSRVSDMNLQVIRTKYYQFQDGKLIWRGLRTYQQQDSISSQTILCTSFLGSSTFSFYKEILEQVGRDLDLNIKVIDVYSLEESQWKDKEPYKIMIDLGISFAFMCGLAFLKGSELLTPMVSVVKSGNIYQDKSNYYSLLITNKSNENIKSLKDCRGMSFAYNEEYSFSGYQLPLMHLRKSNLPSSSSFEEYFSSCHKTSSHLQSLTSICNNQYQVSSIDSVVYDCQYQNDDKVRETTKIIEIIGPYPMPPLVKLNSLALFDKSIQNYLTSNLFQQKSNKILEKYSFTRFVKCNNDTFQKMKVDLNL
;
A
#
# COMPACT_ATOMS: atom_id res chain seq x y z
N MET A 1 35.69 45.08 0.48
CA MET A 1 34.56 45.72 -0.21
C MET A 1 33.60 44.60 -0.59
N THR A 2 32.85 44.12 0.41
CA THR A 2 31.42 44.35 0.66
C THR A 2 30.58 43.19 0.12
N GLU A 3 30.56 42.11 0.92
CA GLU A 3 29.46 41.17 1.01
C GLU A 3 28.21 41.93 1.47
N SER A 4 27.13 41.88 0.69
CA SER A 4 25.81 42.31 1.14
C SER A 4 24.96 41.08 1.45
N SER A 5 25.01 40.68 2.72
CA SER A 5 24.10 39.73 3.34
C SER A 5 22.70 40.34 3.43
N TYR A 6 21.75 39.82 2.64
CA TYR A 6 20.33 40.01 2.94
C TYR A 6 19.93 39.03 4.03
N HIS A 7 20.12 39.46 5.29
CA HIS A 7 19.46 38.86 6.44
C HIS A 7 17.97 39.20 6.38
N ILE A 8 17.14 38.22 6.00
CA ILE A 8 15.70 38.31 6.28
C ILE A 8 15.53 38.06 7.79
N TYR A 9 15.14 39.13 8.48
CA TYR A 9 14.70 39.11 9.88
C TYR A 9 13.60 38.06 10.07
N ILE A 10 13.93 36.94 10.71
CA ILE A 10 12.92 36.14 11.40
C ILE A 10 12.74 36.80 12.76
N ASP A 11 11.66 37.58 12.90
CA ASP A 11 11.18 38.06 14.18
C ASP A 11 10.80 36.84 15.06
N LYS A 12 11.75 36.41 15.90
CA LYS A 12 11.58 35.32 16.88
C LYS A 12 10.71 35.72 18.08
N SER A 13 10.07 36.90 18.07
CA SER A 13 9.24 37.38 19.19
C SER A 13 7.74 37.11 19.05
N LYS A 14 7.28 36.52 17.94
CA LYS A 14 5.90 36.00 17.86
C LYS A 14 5.90 34.49 17.99
N ASN A 15 5.48 34.05 19.16
CA ASN A 15 4.96 32.72 19.43
C ASN A 15 3.71 32.51 18.56
N THR A 16 3.86 32.27 17.25
CA THR A 16 2.75 32.01 16.35
C THR A 16 2.34 30.56 16.53
N THR A 17 1.35 30.37 17.38
CA THR A 17 0.37 29.30 17.21
C THR A 17 0.10 29.14 15.71
N ARG A 18 0.42 27.97 15.13
CA ARG A 18 0.00 27.66 13.75
C ARG A 18 -1.48 28.04 13.66
N PRO A 19 -1.88 28.88 12.69
CA PRO A 19 -3.30 29.22 12.55
C PRO A 19 -4.08 27.91 12.46
N ASN A 20 -5.16 27.80 13.23
CA ASN A 20 -6.04 26.64 13.17
C ASN A 20 -6.51 26.48 11.72
N LEU A 21 -5.95 25.49 11.02
CA LEU A 21 -6.34 25.20 9.65
C LEU A 21 -7.81 24.73 9.66
N PRO A 22 -8.64 25.15 8.70
CA PRO A 22 -10.01 24.63 8.56
C PRO A 22 -10.04 23.10 8.57
N GLU A 23 -11.11 22.47 9.03
CA GLU A 23 -11.22 21.00 8.94
C GLU A 23 -11.23 20.54 7.47
N VAL A 24 -10.69 19.34 7.18
CA VAL A 24 -10.76 18.78 5.82
C VAL A 24 -12.15 18.21 5.58
N LYS A 25 -12.90 18.78 4.64
CA LYS A 25 -14.14 18.16 4.15
C LYS A 25 -13.82 17.00 3.19
N TYR A 26 -14.36 15.81 3.44
CA TYR A 26 -14.17 14.63 2.59
C TYR A 26 -15.36 14.48 1.63
N VAL A 27 -15.06 14.30 0.33
CA VAL A 27 -16.06 14.19 -0.74
C VAL A 27 -15.83 12.89 -1.51
N GLN A 28 -16.86 12.08 -1.75
CA GLN A 28 -16.72 10.89 -2.61
C GLN A 28 -16.74 11.28 -4.10
N ASP A 29 -16.43 10.32 -4.97
CA ASP A 29 -16.22 10.53 -6.41
C ASP A 29 -17.39 11.26 -7.11
N ARG A 30 -18.62 10.81 -6.83
CA ARG A 30 -19.87 11.32 -7.43
C ARG A 30 -20.70 12.19 -6.48
N ASP A 31 -20.21 12.43 -5.26
CA ASP A 31 -20.90 13.28 -4.31
C ASP A 31 -20.65 14.75 -4.67
N GLU A 32 -21.73 15.52 -4.76
CA GLU A 32 -21.68 16.98 -4.81
C GLU A 32 -21.94 17.50 -3.39
N ASP A 33 -20.99 18.24 -2.83
CA ASP A 33 -21.29 19.06 -1.65
C ASP A 33 -22.12 20.25 -2.15
N ALA A 34 -23.43 20.21 -1.90
CA ALA A 34 -24.38 21.24 -2.29
C ALA A 34 -24.00 22.63 -1.75
N GLU A 35 -23.17 22.69 -0.70
CA GLU A 35 -22.74 23.94 -0.07
C GLU A 35 -21.45 24.54 -0.65
N HIS A 36 -20.75 23.87 -1.58
CA HIS A 36 -19.46 24.37 -2.06
C HIS A 36 -19.22 24.25 -3.58
N PRO A 37 -19.01 25.37 -4.31
CA PRO A 37 -18.93 25.39 -5.79
C PRO A 37 -17.76 24.57 -6.36
N LEU A 38 -16.68 24.39 -5.58
CA LEU A 38 -15.51 23.59 -5.96
C LEU A 38 -15.74 22.08 -6.00
N SER A 39 -16.81 21.57 -5.40
CA SER A 39 -17.12 20.14 -5.40
C SER A 39 -17.78 19.67 -6.71
N LYS A 40 -18.32 20.59 -7.53
CA LYS A 40 -19.01 20.22 -8.78
C LYS A 40 -18.09 19.37 -9.66
N TYR A 41 -18.56 18.18 -10.03
CA TYR A 41 -17.78 17.17 -10.77
C TYR A 41 -17.25 17.69 -12.12
N LYS A 42 -17.97 18.62 -12.76
CA LYS A 42 -17.60 19.23 -14.05
C LYS A 42 -16.18 19.84 -14.06
N TYR A 43 -15.78 20.58 -13.02
CA TYR A 43 -14.47 21.23 -12.99
C TYR A 43 -13.32 20.23 -12.89
N THR A 44 -13.56 19.12 -12.18
CA THR A 44 -12.60 18.01 -12.12
C THR A 44 -12.42 17.36 -13.50
N GLN A 45 -13.49 17.23 -14.28
CA GLN A 45 -13.43 16.66 -15.63
C GLN A 45 -12.71 17.59 -16.61
N ASP A 46 -12.94 18.90 -16.51
CA ASP A 46 -12.21 19.88 -17.31
C ASP A 46 -10.71 19.82 -16.99
N ASP A 47 -10.33 19.86 -15.72
CA ASP A 47 -8.92 19.78 -15.31
C ASP A 47 -8.28 18.46 -15.77
N LYS A 48 -9.00 17.32 -15.68
CA LYS A 48 -8.54 16.03 -16.23
C LYS A 48 -8.27 16.09 -17.73
N LYS A 49 -9.15 16.74 -18.50
CA LYS A 49 -8.95 16.94 -19.94
C LYS A 49 -7.69 17.77 -20.22
N TYR A 50 -7.43 18.81 -19.44
CA TYR A 50 -6.22 19.61 -19.59
C TYR A 50 -4.95 18.89 -19.14
N MET A 51 -5.01 18.09 -18.07
CA MET A 51 -3.90 17.19 -17.69
C MET A 51 -3.58 16.21 -18.82
N ARG A 52 -4.61 15.66 -19.48
CA ARG A 52 -4.45 14.81 -20.65
C ARG A 52 -3.75 15.55 -21.79
N VAL A 53 -4.23 16.75 -22.15
CA VAL A 53 -3.58 17.59 -23.18
C VAL A 53 -2.10 17.82 -22.85
N MET A 54 -1.78 18.28 -21.63
CA MET A 54 -0.39 18.51 -21.23
C MET A 54 0.47 17.24 -21.30
N LEU A 55 -0.09 16.09 -20.91
CA LEU A 55 0.58 14.81 -20.99
C LEU A 55 0.81 14.37 -22.44
N ASP A 56 -0.18 14.50 -23.30
CA ASP A 56 -0.10 14.08 -24.70
C ASP A 56 1.00 14.88 -25.42
N TYR A 57 1.06 16.20 -25.23
CA TYR A 57 2.14 17.03 -25.79
C TYR A 57 3.53 16.66 -25.25
N LEU A 58 3.65 16.43 -23.93
CA LEU A 58 4.90 15.97 -23.32
C LEU A 58 5.36 14.66 -23.96
N MET A 59 4.45 13.70 -24.08
CA MET A 59 4.74 12.37 -24.59
C MET A 59 4.96 12.35 -26.10
N GLU A 60 4.31 13.22 -26.89
CA GLU A 60 4.58 13.41 -28.32
C GLU A 60 6.02 13.85 -28.53
N TYR A 61 6.49 14.83 -27.73
CA TYR A 61 7.89 15.26 -27.80
C TYR A 61 8.83 14.10 -27.43
N VAL A 62 8.57 13.39 -26.34
CA VAL A 62 9.37 12.22 -25.94
C VAL A 62 9.41 11.18 -27.06
N GLN A 63 8.27 10.89 -27.70
CA GLN A 63 8.18 9.92 -28.78
C GLN A 63 9.00 10.34 -30.00
N VAL A 64 8.92 11.61 -30.42
CA VAL A 64 9.74 12.12 -31.52
C VAL A 64 11.22 12.00 -31.18
N SER A 65 11.62 12.40 -29.97
CA SER A 65 13.01 12.31 -29.50
C SER A 65 13.52 10.86 -29.41
N VAL A 66 12.67 9.90 -29.06
CA VAL A 66 13.02 8.46 -29.03
C VAL A 66 13.15 7.87 -30.43
N LYS A 67 12.25 8.22 -31.36
CA LYS A 67 12.23 7.68 -32.74
C LYS A 67 13.26 8.32 -33.68
N SER A 68 13.61 9.56 -33.41
CA SER A 68 14.61 10.30 -34.19
C SER A 68 15.53 10.98 -33.20
N PRO A 69 16.55 10.26 -32.68
CA PRO A 69 17.56 10.85 -31.82
C PRO A 69 18.26 11.93 -32.65
N ILE A 70 17.95 13.19 -32.40
CA ILE A 70 18.60 14.29 -33.10
C ILE A 70 20.09 14.23 -32.69
N GLU A 71 21.00 14.01 -33.65
CA GLU A 71 22.46 13.94 -33.42
C GLU A 71 23.07 15.25 -32.87
N THR A 72 22.27 16.29 -32.63
CA THR A 72 22.74 17.62 -32.21
C THR A 72 22.29 17.98 -30.79
N PHE A 73 22.84 17.33 -29.77
CA PHE A 73 22.97 17.96 -28.46
C PHE A 73 24.34 17.60 -27.88
N GLY A 74 25.30 18.51 -28.06
CA GLY A 74 26.67 18.37 -27.59
C GLY A 74 26.73 18.16 -26.08
N LYS A 75 27.71 17.38 -25.62
CA LYS A 75 27.90 16.92 -24.24
C LYS A 75 28.10 18.03 -23.18
N ASP A 76 28.11 19.31 -23.57
CA ASP A 76 28.51 20.44 -22.71
C ASP A 76 27.44 21.52 -22.49
N GLN A 77 26.15 21.25 -22.73
CA GLN A 77 25.08 22.18 -22.33
C GLN A 77 23.98 21.51 -21.51
N GLN A 78 23.90 21.86 -20.23
CA GLN A 78 22.67 21.81 -19.43
C GLN A 78 21.61 22.72 -20.07
N TYR A 79 21.02 22.30 -21.18
CA TYR A 79 19.88 22.99 -21.77
C TYR A 79 18.64 22.11 -21.61
N LYS A 80 17.81 22.48 -20.62
CA LYS A 80 16.44 21.98 -20.48
C LYS A 80 15.71 22.34 -21.78
N PRO A 81 15.21 21.39 -22.60
CA PRO A 81 14.36 21.75 -23.72
C PRO A 81 13.13 22.45 -23.16
N ASN A 82 13.11 23.78 -23.31
CA ASN A 82 11.98 24.63 -22.98
C ASN A 82 11.22 24.85 -24.28
N ILE A 83 10.09 24.18 -24.41
CA ILE A 83 9.27 24.20 -25.62
C ILE A 83 8.06 25.04 -25.30
N SER A 84 7.84 26.12 -26.06
CA SER A 84 6.62 26.93 -25.98
C SER A 84 5.83 26.79 -27.27
N LEU A 85 4.58 26.35 -27.17
CA LEU A 85 3.70 26.07 -28.31
C LEU A 85 2.38 26.81 -28.11
N LYS A 86 1.88 27.47 -29.17
CA LYS A 86 0.49 27.93 -29.22
C LYS A 86 -0.39 26.76 -29.65
N LEU A 87 -1.44 26.49 -28.88
CA LEU A 87 -2.38 25.41 -29.19
C LEU A 87 -3.26 25.76 -30.42
N PRO A 88 -3.83 24.77 -31.12
CA PRO A 88 -4.60 25.00 -32.35
C PRO A 88 -5.81 25.94 -32.22
N ASN A 89 -6.29 26.17 -31.00
CA ASN A 89 -7.37 27.12 -30.71
C ASN A 89 -6.91 28.60 -30.68
N GLY A 90 -5.61 28.88 -30.84
CA GLY A 90 -5.02 30.22 -30.97
C GLY A 90 -4.88 31.03 -29.68
N ASN A 91 -5.51 30.57 -28.60
CA ASN A 91 -5.76 31.32 -27.37
C ASN A 91 -5.10 30.70 -26.11
N GLU A 92 -4.38 29.59 -26.27
CA GLU A 92 -3.72 28.89 -25.17
C GLU A 92 -2.24 28.66 -25.51
N THR A 93 -1.36 28.90 -24.53
CA THR A 93 0.10 28.65 -24.67
C THR A 93 0.51 27.55 -23.71
N LEU A 94 1.19 26.54 -24.24
CA LEU A 94 1.74 25.41 -23.49
C LEU A 94 3.27 25.54 -23.43
N ARG A 95 3.84 25.46 -22.23
CA ARG A 95 5.29 25.44 -22.00
C ARG A 95 5.68 24.11 -21.38
N CYS A 96 6.64 23.40 -21.97
CA CYS A 96 7.13 22.12 -21.49
C CYS A 96 8.62 22.22 -21.16
N ILE A 97 8.99 21.82 -19.95
CA ILE A 97 10.36 21.84 -19.43
C ILE A 97 10.73 20.44 -18.97
N PHE A 98 11.78 19.86 -19.54
CA PHE A 98 12.35 18.59 -19.08
C PHE A 98 13.47 18.82 -18.08
N ASN A 99 13.45 18.07 -16.98
CA ASN A 99 14.49 18.11 -15.96
C ASN A 99 15.33 16.82 -15.96
N ASN A 100 14.71 15.66 -16.19
CA ASN A 100 15.42 14.38 -16.29
C ASN A 100 14.78 13.47 -17.35
N PHE A 101 15.16 13.69 -18.61
CA PHE A 101 14.60 12.98 -19.77
C PHE A 101 14.97 11.50 -19.78
N GLU A 102 16.24 11.15 -19.49
CA GLU A 102 16.69 9.75 -19.48
C GLU A 102 15.94 8.93 -18.44
N ARG A 103 15.75 9.47 -17.24
CA ARG A 103 14.96 8.78 -16.22
C ARG A 103 13.51 8.59 -16.65
N LEU A 104 12.90 9.58 -17.31
CA LEU A 104 11.51 9.50 -17.77
C LEU A 104 11.29 8.32 -18.73
N ILE A 105 12.21 8.12 -19.69
CA ILE A 105 12.07 7.08 -20.72
C ILE A 105 12.43 5.67 -20.24
N GLU A 106 13.08 5.52 -19.09
CA GLU A 106 13.35 4.23 -18.44
C GLU A 106 12.14 3.66 -17.67
N LEU A 107 11.19 4.51 -17.29
CA LEU A 107 10.10 4.12 -16.40
C LEU A 107 8.94 3.46 -17.15
N LYS A 108 8.28 2.50 -16.52
CA LYS A 108 6.97 1.96 -16.99
C LYS A 108 5.78 2.70 -16.40
N GLN A 109 5.99 3.27 -15.21
CA GLN A 109 5.00 3.99 -14.43
C GLN A 109 5.70 5.16 -13.73
N PHE A 110 5.02 6.29 -13.70
CA PHE A 110 5.43 7.51 -13.01
C PHE A 110 4.17 8.23 -12.49
N TYR A 111 4.36 9.36 -11.84
CA TYR A 111 3.27 10.10 -11.21
C TYR A 111 3.26 11.55 -11.69
N CYS A 112 2.14 12.24 -11.50
CA CYS A 112 2.13 13.68 -11.63
C CYS A 112 1.26 14.37 -10.57
N VAL A 113 1.62 15.63 -10.32
CA VAL A 113 0.81 16.57 -9.55
C VAL A 113 0.29 17.63 -10.52
N GLY A 114 -1.00 17.61 -10.79
CA GLY A 114 -1.69 18.65 -11.55
C GLY A 114 -2.15 19.78 -10.62
N PHE A 115 -1.78 21.02 -10.91
CA PHE A 115 -2.26 22.21 -10.22
C PHE A 115 -3.15 23.00 -11.16
N PHE A 116 -4.29 23.46 -10.67
CA PHE A 116 -5.21 24.33 -11.40
C PHE A 116 -5.69 25.44 -10.47
N GLY A 117 -5.42 26.69 -10.85
CA GLY A 117 -5.72 27.87 -10.05
C GLY A 117 -6.71 28.81 -10.73
N CYS A 118 -7.65 29.34 -9.95
CA CYS A 118 -8.53 30.43 -10.34
C CYS A 118 -8.03 31.73 -9.68
N LYS A 119 -7.73 32.75 -10.48
CA LYS A 119 -7.12 34.00 -10.02
C LYS A 119 -8.06 34.78 -9.08
N SER A 120 -7.47 35.46 -8.09
CA SER A 120 -8.16 36.37 -7.16
C SER A 120 -8.59 37.67 -7.84
N VAL A 121 -9.56 38.37 -7.28
CA VAL A 121 -9.86 39.75 -7.69
C VAL A 121 -8.66 40.65 -7.36
N GLY A 122 -8.16 41.41 -8.34
CA GLY A 122 -6.96 42.26 -8.16
C GLY A 122 -5.62 41.51 -8.24
N TYR A 123 -5.60 40.31 -8.82
CA TYR A 123 -4.39 39.48 -8.98
C TYR A 123 -3.26 40.20 -9.73
N GLU A 124 -3.58 41.21 -10.54
CA GLU A 124 -2.63 41.96 -11.37
C GLU A 124 -1.51 42.58 -10.52
N LYS A 125 -1.81 42.93 -9.27
CA LYS A 125 -0.82 43.47 -8.31
C LYS A 125 0.23 42.45 -7.88
N MET A 126 -0.05 41.16 -8.07
CA MET A 126 0.83 40.04 -7.71
C MET A 126 1.42 39.36 -8.95
N LEU A 127 1.14 39.85 -10.16
CA LEU A 127 1.53 39.21 -11.41
C LEU A 127 3.06 39.12 -11.58
N ASP A 128 3.79 40.21 -11.34
CA ASP A 128 5.25 40.18 -11.48
C ASP A 128 5.89 39.19 -10.49
N LYS A 129 5.37 39.14 -9.26
CA LYS A 129 5.85 38.23 -8.21
C LYS A 129 5.60 36.77 -8.56
N ILE A 130 4.44 36.44 -9.13
CA ILE A 130 4.12 35.04 -9.48
C ILE A 130 4.95 34.58 -10.69
N ILE A 131 5.24 35.47 -11.64
CA ILE A 131 6.11 35.19 -12.77
C ILE A 131 7.54 34.92 -12.27
N GLU A 132 8.07 35.80 -11.43
CA GLU A 132 9.39 35.61 -10.82
C GLU A 132 9.47 34.29 -10.02
N SER A 133 8.42 33.98 -9.25
CA SER A 133 8.36 32.73 -8.49
C SER A 133 8.33 31.48 -9.37
N ASP A 134 7.60 31.49 -10.48
CA ASP A 134 7.60 30.39 -11.45
C ASP A 134 9.00 30.20 -12.08
N GLU A 135 9.70 31.28 -12.42
CA GLU A 135 11.08 31.20 -12.94
C GLU A 135 12.05 30.61 -11.91
N ILE A 136 11.97 31.04 -10.65
CA ILE A 136 12.81 30.51 -9.58
C ILE A 136 12.48 29.02 -9.33
N LEU A 137 11.20 28.65 -9.28
CA LEU A 137 10.76 27.25 -9.15
C LEU A 137 11.34 26.37 -10.25
N VAL A 138 11.24 26.81 -11.50
CA VAL A 138 11.76 26.10 -12.68
C VAL A 138 13.29 25.97 -12.63
N SER A 139 13.99 27.03 -12.22
CA SER A 139 15.45 27.01 -12.09
C SER A 139 15.89 25.97 -11.05
N ASN A 140 15.14 25.86 -9.95
CA ASN A 140 15.44 25.02 -8.80
C ASN A 140 15.20 23.52 -9.02
N LEU A 141 14.45 23.14 -10.07
CA LEU A 141 14.17 21.72 -10.42
C LEU A 141 15.43 20.86 -10.56
N VAL A 142 16.58 21.45 -10.92
CA VAL A 142 17.84 20.73 -11.10
C VAL A 142 18.32 20.03 -9.82
N HIS A 143 17.89 20.52 -8.65
CA HIS A 143 18.21 19.92 -7.34
C HIS A 143 17.33 18.72 -7.00
N TYR A 144 16.31 18.43 -7.82
CA TYR A 144 15.33 17.36 -7.62
C TYR A 144 15.27 16.45 -8.85
N PRO A 145 16.24 15.54 -9.03
CA PRO A 145 16.34 14.70 -10.24
C PRO A 145 15.15 13.73 -10.44
N SER A 146 14.39 13.45 -9.38
CA SER A 146 13.14 12.69 -9.42
C SER A 146 11.95 13.50 -9.93
N ILE A 147 12.07 14.83 -10.07
CA ILE A 147 11.16 15.63 -10.88
C ILE A 147 11.64 15.53 -12.33
N LEU A 148 10.80 14.94 -13.18
CA LEU A 148 11.16 14.56 -14.54
C LEU A 148 10.83 15.66 -15.54
N ALA A 149 9.66 16.28 -15.40
CA ALA A 149 9.19 17.34 -16.28
C ALA A 149 8.21 18.29 -15.57
N TYR A 150 8.12 19.51 -16.08
CA TYR A 150 7.19 20.55 -15.65
C TYR A 150 6.50 21.13 -16.89
N VAL A 151 5.17 20.98 -16.97
CA VAL A 151 4.39 21.43 -18.12
C VAL A 151 3.33 22.40 -17.63
N THR A 152 3.23 23.58 -18.25
CA THR A 152 2.25 24.61 -17.90
C THR A 152 1.36 24.93 -19.09
N ILE A 153 0.11 25.28 -18.83
CA ILE A 153 -0.84 25.81 -19.81
C ILE A 153 -1.50 27.07 -19.26
N GLU A 154 -1.50 28.14 -20.04
CA GLU A 154 -2.21 29.38 -19.75
C GLU A 154 -3.43 29.51 -20.66
N ARG A 155 -4.61 29.79 -20.06
CA ARG A 155 -5.89 29.95 -20.78
C ARG A 155 -6.25 31.43 -20.95
N ASP A 156 -6.59 31.85 -22.17
CA ASP A 156 -7.30 33.11 -22.39
C ASP A 156 -8.75 33.03 -21.88
N SER A 157 -9.21 34.11 -21.26
CA SER A 157 -10.40 34.22 -20.41
C SER A 157 -11.77 34.13 -21.12
N SER A 158 -11.82 33.73 -22.38
CA SER A 158 -12.98 34.01 -23.26
C SER A 158 -14.03 32.91 -23.43
N SER A 159 -13.95 31.76 -22.76
CA SER A 159 -14.90 30.64 -23.02
C SER A 159 -15.25 29.75 -21.83
N MET A 160 -16.04 30.23 -20.84
CA MET A 160 -16.77 29.35 -19.89
C MET A 160 -18.05 30.01 -19.35
N SER A 161 -19.01 29.17 -18.93
CA SER A 161 -20.41 29.48 -18.57
C SER A 161 -20.65 30.06 -17.15
N ASP A 162 -21.77 30.78 -17.02
CA ASP A 162 -22.22 31.74 -15.98
C ASP A 162 -22.22 31.34 -14.48
N ASP A 163 -21.72 30.16 -14.11
CA ASP A 163 -21.94 29.57 -12.77
C ASP A 163 -20.95 30.04 -11.67
N LEU A 164 -19.85 30.70 -12.05
CA LEU A 164 -18.90 31.32 -11.12
C LEU A 164 -18.95 32.84 -11.37
N GLN A 165 -19.38 33.61 -10.38
CA GLN A 165 -19.63 35.06 -10.46
C GLN A 165 -18.38 35.94 -10.72
N ASN A 166 -17.41 35.52 -11.53
CA ASN A 166 -16.33 36.40 -11.98
C ASN A 166 -15.96 36.16 -13.44
N LYS A 167 -16.40 37.08 -14.29
CA LYS A 167 -16.16 37.19 -15.74
C LYS A 167 -14.68 37.47 -16.13
N THR A 168 -13.72 37.31 -15.22
CA THR A 168 -12.33 37.79 -15.39
C THR A 168 -11.23 36.75 -15.12
N ALA A 169 -11.55 35.51 -14.75
CA ALA A 169 -10.53 34.55 -14.35
C ALA A 169 -9.95 33.77 -15.55
N SER A 170 -8.81 34.22 -16.08
CA SER A 170 -7.90 33.34 -16.82
C SER A 170 -7.47 32.18 -15.91
N ASN A 171 -7.65 30.94 -16.37
CA ASN A 171 -7.23 29.77 -15.60
C ASN A 171 -5.79 29.41 -15.94
N TRP A 172 -4.98 29.18 -14.91
CA TRP A 172 -3.62 28.69 -15.05
C TRP A 172 -3.57 27.25 -14.56
N GLY A 173 -2.87 26.39 -15.29
CA GLY A 173 -2.69 25.00 -14.90
C GLY A 173 -1.29 24.51 -15.22
N ASN A 174 -0.81 23.56 -14.42
CA ASN A 174 0.45 22.89 -14.68
C ASN A 174 0.43 21.44 -14.18
N ILE A 175 1.26 20.60 -14.78
CA ILE A 175 1.58 19.27 -14.26
C ILE A 175 3.07 19.20 -13.93
N VAL A 176 3.38 18.61 -12.78
CA VAL A 176 4.74 18.24 -12.39
C VAL A 176 4.84 16.74 -12.44
N VAL A 177 5.66 16.22 -13.34
CA VAL A 177 5.85 14.79 -13.57
C VAL A 177 7.03 14.32 -12.72
N VAL A 178 6.84 13.24 -11.96
CA VAL A 178 7.80 12.72 -10.98
C VAL A 178 7.90 11.20 -11.06
N ASP A 179 9.07 10.62 -10.79
CA ASP A 179 9.22 9.16 -10.81
C ASP A 179 8.67 8.48 -9.54
N ASN A 180 8.68 9.17 -8.41
CA ASN A 180 8.11 8.74 -7.14
C ASN A 180 7.40 9.91 -6.43
N LEU A 181 6.53 9.62 -5.46
CA LEU A 181 5.81 10.67 -4.72
C LEU A 181 6.58 11.23 -3.51
N ASP A 182 7.70 10.62 -3.12
CA ASP A 182 8.50 11.05 -1.97
C ASP A 182 9.21 12.38 -2.26
N VAL A 183 9.74 12.55 -3.49
CA VAL A 183 10.35 13.82 -3.93
C VAL A 183 9.39 15.01 -3.82
N VAL A 184 8.07 14.77 -3.87
CA VAL A 184 7.07 15.84 -3.71
C VAL A 184 7.10 16.40 -2.28
N GLN A 185 7.42 15.59 -1.27
CA GLN A 185 7.56 16.08 0.10
C GLN A 185 8.86 16.86 0.28
N ASP A 186 9.95 16.36 -0.28
CA ASP A 186 11.25 17.04 -0.22
C ASP A 186 11.19 18.41 -0.93
N TRP A 187 10.59 18.45 -2.13
CA TRP A 187 10.41 19.70 -2.86
C TRP A 187 9.52 20.69 -2.10
N ARG A 188 8.43 20.21 -1.49
CA ARG A 188 7.56 21.05 -0.63
C ARG A 188 8.26 21.64 0.58
N SER A 189 9.23 20.92 1.13
CA SER A 189 9.99 21.39 2.29
C SER A 189 11.04 22.45 1.94
N GLY A 190 11.39 22.56 0.65
CA GLY A 190 12.33 23.56 0.14
C GLY A 190 11.79 24.98 0.31
N SER A 191 12.67 25.91 0.67
CA SER A 191 12.31 27.32 0.91
C SER A 191 11.63 27.97 -0.29
N VAL A 192 12.14 27.71 -1.50
CA VAL A 192 11.60 28.24 -2.76
C VAL A 192 10.15 27.82 -2.98
N HIS A 193 9.86 26.52 -2.85
CA HIS A 193 8.50 26.03 -3.01
C HIS A 193 7.58 26.53 -1.89
N LYS A 194 8.09 26.61 -0.66
CA LYS A 194 7.34 27.10 0.48
C LYS A 194 6.91 28.56 0.28
N GLU A 195 7.82 29.43 -0.14
CA GLU A 195 7.53 30.84 -0.44
C GLU A 195 6.49 30.97 -1.56
N ALA A 196 6.66 30.23 -2.66
CA ALA A 196 5.71 30.24 -3.78
C ALA A 196 4.27 29.85 -3.35
N VAL A 197 4.15 28.83 -2.49
CA VAL A 197 2.86 28.24 -2.12
C VAL A 197 2.22 28.86 -0.89
N GLU A 198 3.00 29.23 0.12
CA GLU A 198 2.50 29.78 1.38
C GLU A 198 2.39 31.31 1.35
N ASP A 199 3.31 32.00 0.67
CA ASP A 199 3.39 33.47 0.73
C ASP A 199 2.77 34.15 -0.50
N GLN A 200 2.89 33.55 -1.68
CA GLN A 200 2.45 34.21 -2.93
C GLN A 200 1.11 33.68 -3.46
N SER A 201 0.99 32.34 -3.58
CA SER A 201 -0.20 31.68 -4.12
C SER A 201 -1.53 32.11 -3.47
N PRO A 202 -1.63 32.31 -2.14
CA PRO A 202 -2.90 32.70 -1.49
C PRO A 202 -3.41 34.10 -1.85
N TYR A 203 -2.53 35.01 -2.30
CA TYR A 203 -2.90 36.34 -2.76
C TYR A 203 -3.20 36.38 -4.25
N TYR A 204 -2.60 35.46 -5.02
CA TYR A 204 -2.81 35.38 -6.46
C TYR A 204 -4.03 34.52 -6.85
N TYR A 205 -4.30 33.43 -6.12
CA TYR A 205 -5.39 32.50 -6.39
C TYR A 205 -6.49 32.57 -5.33
N GLN A 206 -7.74 32.69 -5.77
CA GLN A 206 -8.90 32.56 -4.90
C GLN A 206 -9.20 31.08 -4.62
N MET A 207 -8.94 30.21 -5.60
CA MET A 207 -9.22 28.78 -5.50
C MET A 207 -8.12 27.98 -6.17
N ILE A 208 -7.73 26.86 -5.56
CA ILE A 208 -6.72 25.92 -6.08
C ILE A 208 -7.27 24.49 -6.03
N ARG A 209 -7.03 23.73 -7.09
CA ARG A 209 -7.30 22.30 -7.20
C ARG A 209 -6.00 21.56 -7.51
N LEU A 210 -5.64 20.60 -6.67
CA LEU A 210 -4.43 19.78 -6.82
C LEU A 210 -4.81 18.33 -7.07
N HIS A 211 -4.43 17.79 -8.23
CA HIS A 211 -4.70 16.43 -8.67
C HIS A 211 -3.43 15.60 -8.50
N ASN A 212 -3.50 14.53 -7.71
CA ASN A 212 -2.46 13.50 -7.75
C ASN A 212 -2.90 12.44 -8.76
N ALA A 213 -2.04 12.10 -9.72
CA ALA A 213 -2.34 11.07 -10.70
C ALA A 213 -1.15 10.12 -10.90
N SER A 214 -1.46 8.88 -11.29
CA SER A 214 -0.49 7.93 -11.83
C SER A 214 -0.57 7.93 -13.35
N ILE A 215 0.58 7.78 -13.99
CA ILE A 215 0.71 7.65 -15.44
C ILE A 215 1.43 6.34 -15.70
N SER A 216 0.88 5.51 -16.58
CA SER A 216 1.47 4.21 -16.90
C SER A 216 1.28 3.84 -18.36
N ILE A 217 2.16 2.97 -18.85
CA ILE A 217 1.90 2.22 -20.08
C ILE A 217 0.60 1.42 -19.88
N PRO A 218 -0.25 1.27 -20.92
CA PRO A 218 -1.45 0.44 -20.84
C PRO A 218 -1.15 -0.98 -20.35
N SER A 219 -2.04 -1.49 -19.48
CA SER A 219 -1.96 -2.83 -18.90
C SER A 219 -1.84 -3.93 -19.96
N SER A 220 -2.47 -3.73 -21.13
CA SER A 220 -2.43 -4.64 -22.28
C SER A 220 -1.03 -4.81 -22.88
N HIS A 221 -0.11 -3.88 -22.61
CA HIS A 221 1.23 -3.82 -23.18
C HIS A 221 2.33 -3.86 -22.11
N THR A 222 2.00 -3.86 -20.82
CA THR A 222 2.99 -3.69 -19.74
C THR A 222 3.94 -4.90 -19.60
N SER A 223 3.53 -6.09 -20.02
CA SER A 223 4.38 -7.29 -20.09
C SER A 223 5.26 -7.35 -21.33
N GLU A 224 4.92 -6.60 -22.38
CA GLU A 224 5.60 -6.63 -23.68
C GLU A 224 6.80 -5.69 -23.72
N TYR A 225 6.80 -4.62 -22.90
CA TYR A 225 7.81 -3.56 -22.93
C TYR A 225 8.51 -3.39 -21.58
N GLN A 226 9.83 -3.19 -21.61
CA GLN A 226 10.65 -3.04 -20.40
C GLN A 226 10.78 -1.59 -19.94
N SER A 227 10.45 -0.62 -20.79
CA SER A 227 10.52 0.81 -20.49
C SER A 227 9.57 1.62 -21.37
N LEU A 228 9.33 2.89 -21.03
CA LEU A 228 8.61 3.83 -21.88
C LEU A 228 9.31 4.00 -23.25
N ARG A 229 10.65 3.96 -23.27
CA ARG A 229 11.46 3.98 -24.51
C ARG A 229 11.03 2.86 -25.45
N ASP A 230 10.94 1.63 -24.95
CA ASP A 230 10.57 0.47 -25.77
C ASP A 230 9.13 0.60 -26.29
N TYR A 231 8.22 1.04 -25.42
CA TYR A 231 6.81 1.22 -25.78
C TYR A 231 6.62 2.27 -26.88
N LEU A 232 7.26 3.44 -26.74
CA LEU A 232 7.09 4.55 -27.68
C LEU A 232 7.71 4.30 -29.06
N GLN A 233 8.57 3.28 -29.22
CA GLN A 233 9.04 2.85 -30.54
C GLN A 233 7.90 2.28 -31.40
N PHE A 234 6.98 1.54 -30.79
CA PHE A 234 5.98 0.74 -31.51
C PHE A 234 4.53 1.22 -31.35
N SER A 235 4.23 1.96 -30.27
CA SER A 235 2.87 2.42 -29.95
C SER A 235 2.69 3.92 -30.07
N ARG A 236 1.45 4.43 -30.00
CA ARG A 236 1.15 5.87 -30.01
C ARG A 236 1.05 6.42 -28.59
N VAL A 237 1.34 7.70 -28.47
CA VAL A 237 1.31 8.46 -27.21
C VAL A 237 -0.09 8.54 -26.60
N SER A 238 -1.14 8.60 -27.43
CA SER A 238 -2.56 8.71 -27.04
C SER A 238 -3.05 7.59 -26.13
N ASP A 239 -2.27 6.52 -26.02
CA ASP A 239 -2.69 5.29 -25.38
C ASP A 239 -2.25 5.25 -23.91
N MET A 240 -1.35 6.13 -23.44
CA MET A 240 -0.89 6.16 -22.04
C MET A 240 -2.05 6.32 -21.04
N ASN A 241 -2.06 5.51 -19.99
CA ASN A 241 -3.06 5.61 -18.95
C ASN A 241 -2.75 6.81 -18.04
N LEU A 242 -3.73 7.69 -17.79
CA LEU A 242 -3.65 8.78 -16.81
C LEU A 242 -4.79 8.59 -15.82
N GLN A 243 -4.43 8.27 -14.59
CA GLN A 243 -5.39 7.95 -13.56
C GLN A 243 -5.27 8.92 -12.39
N VAL A 244 -6.30 9.74 -12.18
CA VAL A 244 -6.35 10.63 -11.02
C VAL A 244 -6.73 9.83 -9.76
N ILE A 245 -5.86 9.88 -8.75
CA ILE A 245 -5.97 9.17 -7.48
C ILE A 245 -6.81 9.99 -6.48
N ARG A 246 -6.52 11.28 -6.38
CA ARG A 246 -7.23 12.21 -5.48
C ARG A 246 -7.13 13.65 -5.95
N THR A 247 -8.08 14.47 -5.51
CA THR A 247 -8.04 15.92 -5.68
C THR A 247 -8.13 16.61 -4.33
N LYS A 248 -7.22 17.54 -4.08
CA LYS A 248 -7.26 18.45 -2.94
C LYS A 248 -7.76 19.81 -3.40
N TYR A 249 -8.61 20.42 -2.59
CA TYR A 249 -9.19 21.72 -2.88
C TYR A 249 -8.79 22.71 -1.79
N TYR A 250 -8.52 23.94 -2.20
CA TYR A 250 -8.21 25.05 -1.29
C TYR A 250 -8.95 26.30 -1.76
N GLN A 251 -9.59 27.01 -0.83
CA GLN A 251 -10.16 28.33 -1.09
C GLN A 251 -9.50 29.36 -0.17
N PHE A 252 -9.16 30.49 -0.75
CA PHE A 252 -8.52 31.61 -0.07
C PHE A 252 -9.42 32.84 -0.07
N GLN A 253 -9.27 33.65 0.97
CA GLN A 253 -9.82 34.99 1.08
C GLN A 253 -8.79 35.88 1.76
N ASP A 254 -8.39 36.96 1.10
CA ASP A 254 -7.39 37.93 1.59
C ASP A 254 -6.10 37.26 2.10
N GLY A 255 -5.57 36.30 1.32
CA GLY A 255 -4.35 35.56 1.65
C GLY A 255 -4.52 34.47 2.72
N LYS A 256 -5.72 34.27 3.26
CA LYS A 256 -6.00 33.25 4.30
C LYS A 256 -6.74 32.06 3.71
N LEU A 257 -6.32 30.85 4.10
CA LEU A 257 -7.03 29.62 3.78
C LEU A 257 -8.32 29.53 4.59
N ILE A 258 -9.46 29.61 3.92
CA ILE A 258 -10.79 29.59 4.57
C ILE A 258 -11.49 28.23 4.44
N TRP A 259 -11.12 27.42 3.44
CA TRP A 259 -11.70 26.11 3.24
C TRP A 259 -10.72 25.14 2.58
N ARG A 260 -10.79 23.86 2.97
CA ARG A 260 -10.05 22.78 2.30
C ARG A 260 -10.87 21.49 2.20
N GLY A 261 -10.73 20.82 1.06
CA GLY A 261 -11.43 19.57 0.77
C GLY A 261 -10.52 18.49 0.21
N LEU A 262 -10.94 17.25 0.34
CA LEU A 262 -10.29 16.08 -0.25
C LEU A 262 -11.33 15.19 -0.93
N ARG A 263 -11.19 15.04 -2.25
CA ARG A 263 -11.90 14.02 -3.03
C ARG A 263 -10.97 12.86 -3.33
N THR A 264 -11.43 11.65 -3.07
CA THR A 264 -10.79 10.41 -3.52
C THR A 264 -11.67 9.78 -4.58
N TYR A 265 -11.07 9.41 -5.71
CA TYR A 265 -11.81 8.78 -6.80
C TYR A 265 -11.90 7.28 -6.50
N GLN A 266 -13.11 6.73 -6.58
CA GLN A 266 -13.25 5.28 -6.67
C GLN A 266 -12.90 4.95 -8.12
N GLN A 267 -11.85 4.15 -8.34
CA GLN A 267 -11.24 3.90 -9.65
C GLN A 267 -12.19 3.21 -10.66
N GLN A 268 -13.26 3.85 -11.13
CA GLN A 268 -14.34 3.14 -11.83
C GLN A 268 -13.97 2.64 -13.24
N ASP A 269 -12.94 3.21 -13.88
CA ASP A 269 -12.52 2.81 -15.24
C ASP A 269 -11.23 1.95 -15.30
N SER A 270 -10.67 1.57 -14.14
CA SER A 270 -9.55 0.62 -14.08
C SER A 270 -9.62 -0.42 -12.94
N ILE A 271 -10.69 -0.43 -12.13
CA ILE A 271 -10.96 -1.51 -11.17
C ILE A 271 -11.04 -2.88 -11.87
N SER A 272 -11.55 -2.94 -13.11
CA SER A 272 -11.62 -4.21 -13.85
C SER A 272 -10.28 -4.64 -14.46
N SER A 273 -9.22 -3.81 -14.43
CA SER A 273 -7.95 -4.07 -15.13
C SER A 273 -6.70 -4.02 -14.24
N GLN A 274 -6.76 -3.50 -13.01
CA GLN A 274 -5.66 -3.64 -12.05
C GLN A 274 -5.78 -4.97 -11.29
N THR A 275 -4.92 -5.93 -11.64
CA THR A 275 -4.85 -7.21 -10.94
C THR A 275 -4.32 -7.02 -9.52
N ILE A 276 -5.16 -7.27 -8.52
CA ILE A 276 -4.77 -7.35 -7.11
C ILE A 276 -4.11 -8.71 -6.89
N LEU A 277 -2.81 -8.69 -6.60
CA LEU A 277 -2.04 -9.90 -6.30
C LEU A 277 -2.23 -10.27 -4.82
N CYS A 278 -2.70 -11.48 -4.56
CA CYS A 278 -2.88 -12.01 -3.21
C CYS A 278 -2.12 -13.32 -3.03
N THR A 279 -1.85 -13.73 -1.79
CA THR A 279 -1.33 -15.09 -1.52
C THR A 279 -1.70 -15.60 -0.12
N SER A 280 -1.28 -16.82 0.19
CA SER A 280 -1.23 -17.37 1.54
C SER A 280 0.16 -17.95 1.77
N PHE A 281 0.87 -17.43 2.78
CA PHE A 281 2.10 -18.02 3.32
C PHE A 281 1.83 -19.06 4.42
N LEU A 282 0.55 -19.32 4.72
CA LEU A 282 0.16 -20.43 5.58
C LEU A 282 0.28 -21.74 4.82
N GLY A 283 0.65 -22.81 5.55
CA GLY A 283 1.10 -24.08 4.99
C GLY A 283 0.27 -24.59 3.80
N SER A 284 0.96 -25.24 2.85
CA SER A 284 0.41 -25.64 1.54
C SER A 284 -0.91 -26.42 1.63
N SER A 285 -1.13 -27.21 2.67
CA SER A 285 -2.40 -27.93 2.91
C SER A 285 -3.62 -27.02 3.13
N THR A 286 -3.41 -25.77 3.53
CA THR A 286 -4.46 -24.76 3.75
C THR A 286 -4.56 -23.74 2.61
N PHE A 287 -3.65 -23.79 1.64
CA PHE A 287 -3.60 -22.82 0.55
C PHE A 287 -4.93 -22.77 -0.25
N SER A 288 -5.52 -23.95 -0.55
CA SER A 288 -6.79 -24.03 -1.27
C SER A 288 -7.93 -23.29 -0.56
N PHE A 289 -8.00 -23.35 0.77
CA PHE A 289 -9.00 -22.61 1.53
C PHE A 289 -8.85 -21.10 1.33
N TYR A 290 -7.66 -20.56 1.60
CA TYR A 290 -7.42 -19.12 1.49
C TYR A 290 -7.54 -18.61 0.05
N LYS A 291 -7.15 -19.43 -0.92
CA LYS A 291 -7.38 -19.15 -2.35
C LYS A 291 -8.87 -19.04 -2.66
N GLU A 292 -9.68 -20.04 -2.28
CA GLU A 292 -11.13 -20.04 -2.51
C GLU A 292 -11.80 -18.81 -1.86
N ILE A 293 -11.36 -18.41 -0.65
CA ILE A 293 -11.85 -17.21 0.05
C ILE A 293 -11.52 -15.93 -0.74
N LEU A 294 -10.25 -15.74 -1.14
CA LEU A 294 -9.81 -14.55 -1.86
C LEU A 294 -10.47 -14.45 -3.24
N GLU A 295 -10.64 -15.56 -3.95
CA GLU A 295 -11.36 -15.60 -5.22
C GLU A 295 -12.85 -15.27 -5.05
N GLN A 296 -13.48 -15.72 -3.94
CA GLN A 296 -14.87 -15.35 -3.63
C GLN A 296 -15.01 -13.85 -3.36
N VAL A 297 -14.06 -13.26 -2.62
CA VAL A 297 -13.99 -11.79 -2.44
C VAL A 297 -13.88 -11.09 -3.78
N GLY A 298 -13.02 -11.58 -4.68
CA GLY A 298 -12.85 -11.03 -6.03
C GLY A 298 -14.15 -11.04 -6.83
N ARG A 299 -14.85 -12.17 -6.85
CA ARG A 299 -16.15 -12.30 -7.52
C ARG A 299 -17.23 -11.39 -6.96
N ASP A 300 -17.35 -11.31 -5.64
CA ASP A 300 -18.46 -10.61 -4.98
C ASP A 300 -18.29 -9.08 -4.93
N LEU A 301 -17.04 -8.60 -4.95
CA LEU A 301 -16.71 -7.18 -4.94
C LEU A 301 -16.32 -6.64 -6.32
N ASP A 302 -16.44 -7.46 -7.37
CA ASP A 302 -16.03 -7.14 -8.75
C ASP A 302 -14.57 -6.64 -8.81
N LEU A 303 -13.67 -7.36 -8.13
CA LEU A 303 -12.24 -7.08 -8.09
C LEU A 303 -11.48 -8.13 -8.91
N ASN A 304 -10.55 -7.67 -9.75
CA ASN A 304 -9.61 -8.55 -10.46
C ASN A 304 -8.54 -9.08 -9.49
N ILE A 305 -8.84 -10.18 -8.76
CA ILE A 305 -7.91 -10.82 -7.83
C ILE A 305 -7.18 -11.99 -8.51
N LYS A 306 -5.85 -12.00 -8.43
CA LYS A 306 -5.01 -13.14 -8.79
C LYS A 306 -4.30 -13.65 -7.55
N VAL A 307 -4.56 -14.91 -7.18
CA VAL A 307 -3.90 -15.57 -6.05
C VAL A 307 -2.64 -16.28 -6.56
N ILE A 308 -1.48 -15.88 -6.05
CA ILE A 308 -0.19 -16.50 -6.34
C ILE A 308 0.00 -17.69 -5.41
N ASP A 309 0.26 -18.87 -5.97
CA ASP A 309 0.70 -20.04 -5.20
C ASP A 309 2.21 -19.95 -5.00
N VAL A 310 2.62 -19.43 -3.84
CA VAL A 310 4.03 -19.26 -3.49
C VAL A 310 4.79 -20.58 -3.40
N TYR A 311 4.10 -21.70 -3.14
CA TYR A 311 4.72 -23.03 -3.08
C TYR A 311 5.01 -23.62 -4.47
N SER A 312 4.43 -23.03 -5.52
CA SER A 312 4.69 -23.40 -6.92
C SER A 312 5.82 -22.60 -7.57
N LEU A 313 6.34 -21.57 -6.89
CA LEU A 313 7.46 -20.76 -7.35
C LEU A 313 8.79 -21.52 -7.18
N GLU A 314 9.83 -21.08 -7.90
CA GLU A 314 11.17 -21.62 -7.69
C GLU A 314 11.60 -21.40 -6.23
N GLU A 315 12.20 -22.41 -5.60
CA GLU A 315 12.60 -22.33 -4.19
C GLU A 315 13.42 -21.08 -3.88
N SER A 316 14.34 -20.68 -4.77
CA SER A 316 15.16 -19.47 -4.63
C SER A 316 14.35 -18.17 -4.45
N GLN A 317 13.10 -18.14 -4.91
CA GLN A 317 12.24 -16.96 -4.87
C GLN A 317 11.50 -16.79 -3.54
N TRP A 318 11.33 -17.88 -2.77
CA TRP A 318 10.51 -17.87 -1.55
C TRP A 318 11.15 -18.55 -0.34
N LYS A 319 11.97 -19.58 -0.56
CA LYS A 319 12.67 -20.32 0.49
C LYS A 319 13.67 -19.39 1.19
N ASP A 320 13.66 -19.42 2.52
CA ASP A 320 14.50 -18.59 3.40
C ASP A 320 14.26 -17.07 3.36
N LYS A 321 13.24 -16.58 2.65
CA LYS A 321 12.81 -15.19 2.69
C LYS A 321 11.67 -14.97 3.67
N GLU A 322 11.73 -13.85 4.40
CA GLU A 322 10.60 -13.41 5.22
C GLU A 322 9.39 -13.07 4.32
N PRO A 323 8.16 -13.48 4.66
CA PRO A 323 6.97 -13.30 3.82
C PRO A 323 6.73 -11.87 3.31
N TYR A 324 6.98 -10.85 4.13
CA TYR A 324 6.78 -9.45 3.71
C TYR A 324 7.75 -9.02 2.60
N LYS A 325 8.97 -9.59 2.53
CA LYS A 325 9.92 -9.31 1.45
C LYS A 325 9.43 -9.91 0.13
N ILE A 326 8.91 -11.13 0.18
CA ILE A 326 8.28 -11.80 -0.98
C ILE A 326 7.10 -10.96 -1.47
N MET A 327 6.31 -10.40 -0.55
CA MET A 327 5.20 -9.51 -0.92
C MET A 327 5.68 -8.28 -1.69
N ILE A 328 6.76 -7.63 -1.24
CA ILE A 328 7.34 -6.46 -1.91
C ILE A 328 7.91 -6.84 -3.28
N ASP A 329 8.75 -7.89 -3.33
CA ASP A 329 9.42 -8.35 -4.55
C ASP A 329 8.42 -8.71 -5.67
N LEU A 330 7.28 -9.30 -5.31
CA LEU A 330 6.25 -9.77 -6.25
C LEU A 330 5.07 -8.81 -6.41
N GLY A 331 5.05 -7.68 -5.70
CA GLY A 331 3.92 -6.75 -5.72
C GLY A 331 2.62 -7.32 -5.12
N ILE A 332 2.72 -8.26 -4.17
CA ILE A 332 1.57 -8.85 -3.49
C ILE A 332 0.97 -7.82 -2.52
N SER A 333 -0.32 -7.57 -2.69
CA SER A 333 -1.10 -6.59 -1.96
C SER A 333 -1.62 -7.13 -0.62
N PHE A 334 -2.13 -8.36 -0.63
CA PHE A 334 -2.74 -9.01 0.52
C PHE A 334 -2.21 -10.42 0.72
N ALA A 335 -1.96 -10.82 1.96
CA ALA A 335 -1.52 -12.18 2.25
C ALA A 335 -2.06 -12.70 3.57
N PHE A 336 -2.45 -13.97 3.60
CA PHE A 336 -2.59 -14.69 4.87
C PHE A 336 -1.21 -15.12 5.35
N MET A 337 -0.88 -14.87 6.62
CA MET A 337 0.42 -15.28 7.18
C MET A 337 0.36 -15.53 8.69
N CYS A 338 1.36 -16.25 9.21
CA CYS A 338 1.48 -16.49 10.65
C CYS A 338 1.68 -15.17 11.42
N GLY A 339 1.16 -15.09 12.66
CA GLY A 339 1.34 -13.92 13.52
C GLY A 339 2.81 -13.54 13.73
N LEU A 340 3.73 -14.51 13.79
CA LEU A 340 5.17 -14.25 13.91
C LEU A 340 5.74 -13.57 12.66
N ALA A 341 5.34 -14.05 11.47
CA ALA A 341 5.74 -13.46 10.20
C ALA A 341 5.18 -12.03 10.05
N PHE A 342 3.93 -11.82 10.47
CA PHE A 342 3.34 -10.49 10.54
C PHE A 342 4.16 -9.55 11.46
N LEU A 343 4.48 -9.99 12.69
CA LEU A 343 5.20 -9.16 13.66
C LEU A 343 6.57 -8.72 13.12
N LYS A 344 7.30 -9.61 12.45
CA LYS A 344 8.58 -9.30 11.79
C LYS A 344 8.47 -8.23 10.69
N GLY A 345 7.31 -8.10 10.05
CA GLY A 345 7.03 -7.10 9.01
C GLY A 345 6.09 -5.98 9.46
N SER A 346 5.82 -5.83 10.76
CA SER A 346 4.71 -5.00 11.27
C SER A 346 4.85 -3.49 10.98
N GLU A 347 6.05 -3.01 10.66
CA GLU A 347 6.27 -1.63 10.20
C GLU A 347 5.72 -1.38 8.77
N LEU A 348 5.68 -2.43 7.95
CA LEU A 348 5.28 -2.38 6.55
C LEU A 348 3.91 -3.05 6.30
N LEU A 349 3.38 -3.75 7.30
CA LEU A 349 2.14 -4.52 7.19
C LEU A 349 1.06 -4.02 8.15
N THR A 350 -0.19 -4.13 7.74
CA THR A 350 -1.37 -3.91 8.59
C THR A 350 -2.24 -5.18 8.60
N PRO A 351 -2.57 -5.76 9.76
CA PRO A 351 -3.49 -6.89 9.85
C PRO A 351 -4.94 -6.39 9.70
N MET A 352 -5.78 -7.21 9.07
CA MET A 352 -7.13 -6.84 8.68
C MET A 352 -8.19 -7.72 9.34
N VAL A 353 -8.13 -9.03 9.09
CA VAL A 353 -9.09 -10.00 9.59
C VAL A 353 -8.41 -11.32 9.93
N SER A 354 -9.01 -12.08 10.82
CA SER A 354 -8.59 -13.45 11.15
C SER A 354 -9.81 -14.36 11.28
N VAL A 355 -9.63 -15.65 11.02
CA VAL A 355 -10.72 -16.64 11.05
C VAL A 355 -11.11 -17.03 12.48
N VAL A 356 -12.36 -17.39 12.70
CA VAL A 356 -12.84 -18.04 13.92
C VAL A 356 -13.08 -19.51 13.61
N LYS A 357 -12.41 -20.39 14.36
CA LYS A 357 -12.56 -21.85 14.22
C LYS A 357 -13.71 -22.36 15.09
N SER A 358 -14.48 -23.31 14.56
CA SER A 358 -15.51 -24.01 15.33
C SER A 358 -14.87 -25.03 16.29
N GLY A 359 -15.42 -25.16 17.48
CA GLY A 359 -14.99 -26.15 18.48
C GLY A 359 -14.92 -25.55 19.87
N ASN A 360 -15.19 -26.39 20.88
CA ASN A 360 -15.32 -25.93 22.27
C ASN A 360 -14.06 -25.21 22.79
N ILE A 361 -12.87 -25.66 22.38
CA ILE A 361 -11.59 -25.06 22.80
C ILE A 361 -11.42 -23.62 22.31
N TYR A 362 -12.07 -23.23 21.20
CA TYR A 362 -11.93 -21.89 20.62
C TYR A 362 -12.86 -20.86 21.23
N GLN A 363 -13.90 -21.29 21.94
CA GLN A 363 -14.88 -20.41 22.62
C GLN A 363 -15.43 -19.29 21.72
N ASP A 364 -15.64 -19.61 20.43
CA ASP A 364 -16.09 -18.66 19.42
C ASP A 364 -15.20 -17.40 19.26
N LYS A 365 -13.91 -17.52 19.59
CA LYS A 365 -12.89 -16.46 19.46
C LYS A 365 -11.88 -16.80 18.37
N SER A 366 -11.28 -15.76 17.78
CA SER A 366 -10.24 -15.90 16.75
C SER A 366 -8.86 -16.16 17.38
N ASN A 367 -8.76 -17.27 18.10
CA ASN A 367 -7.55 -17.71 18.78
C ASN A 367 -7.18 -19.14 18.36
N TYR A 368 -5.92 -19.48 18.56
CA TYR A 368 -5.41 -20.84 18.43
C TYR A 368 -4.47 -21.17 19.59
N TYR A 369 -4.08 -22.44 19.66
CA TYR A 369 -3.28 -22.98 20.76
C TYR A 369 -2.16 -23.86 20.23
N SER A 370 -1.10 -23.99 21.02
CA SER A 370 -0.14 -25.08 20.88
C SER A 370 -0.57 -26.24 21.77
N LEU A 371 -0.79 -27.40 21.18
CA LEU A 371 -1.21 -28.61 21.87
C LEU A 371 0.02 -29.49 22.09
N LEU A 372 0.39 -29.67 23.36
CA LEU A 372 1.38 -30.69 23.71
C LEU A 372 0.67 -32.05 23.68
N ILE A 373 1.19 -32.97 22.88
CA ILE A 373 0.59 -34.27 22.61
C ILE A 373 1.58 -35.40 22.89
N THR A 374 1.03 -36.57 23.17
CA THR A 374 1.77 -37.83 23.28
C THR A 374 0.93 -38.97 22.70
N ASN A 375 1.54 -40.15 22.57
CA ASN A 375 0.81 -41.35 22.19
C ASN A 375 -0.12 -41.79 23.33
N LYS A 376 -1.36 -42.17 23.02
CA LYS A 376 -2.36 -42.62 24.01
C LYS A 376 -1.90 -43.82 24.82
N SER A 377 -1.10 -44.70 24.22
CA SER A 377 -0.52 -45.87 24.90
C SER A 377 0.42 -45.49 26.06
N ASN A 378 0.92 -44.26 26.10
CA ASN A 378 1.75 -43.79 27.20
C ASN A 378 0.90 -43.24 28.34
N GLU A 379 0.55 -44.09 29.31
CA GLU A 379 -0.30 -43.71 30.45
C GLU A 379 0.40 -42.80 31.48
N ASN A 380 1.73 -42.79 31.48
CA ASN A 380 2.53 -42.07 32.47
C ASN A 380 2.69 -40.57 32.15
N ILE A 381 2.60 -40.19 30.86
CA ILE A 381 2.71 -38.79 30.45
C ILE A 381 1.31 -38.14 30.50
N LYS A 382 1.11 -37.20 31.43
CA LYS A 382 -0.16 -36.50 31.65
C LYS A 382 -0.05 -34.98 31.56
N SER A 383 1.15 -34.43 31.68
CA SER A 383 1.45 -33.00 31.64
C SER A 383 2.90 -32.77 31.23
N LEU A 384 3.30 -31.51 30.98
CA LEU A 384 4.69 -31.18 30.71
C LEU A 384 5.66 -31.68 31.80
N LYS A 385 5.23 -31.74 33.07
CA LYS A 385 6.05 -32.18 34.20
C LYS A 385 6.53 -33.63 34.08
N ASP A 386 5.74 -34.45 33.39
CA ASP A 386 6.01 -35.88 33.18
C ASP A 386 6.92 -36.10 31.95
N CYS A 387 7.23 -35.04 31.21
CA CYS A 387 7.98 -35.13 29.95
C CYS A 387 9.51 -35.03 30.12
N ARG A 388 10.01 -34.77 31.33
CA ARG A 388 11.46 -34.66 31.56
C ARG A 388 12.18 -35.95 31.20
N GLY A 389 13.23 -35.87 30.40
CA GLY A 389 14.00 -37.01 29.91
C GLY A 389 13.32 -37.81 28.80
N MET A 390 12.16 -37.39 28.30
CA MET A 390 11.50 -38.00 27.14
C MET A 390 12.10 -37.47 25.82
N SER A 391 11.79 -38.12 24.70
CA SER A 391 12.11 -37.60 23.37
C SER A 391 11.03 -36.63 22.87
N PHE A 392 11.48 -35.51 22.28
CA PHE A 392 10.62 -34.44 21.80
C PHE A 392 10.78 -34.23 20.29
N ALA A 393 9.66 -34.13 19.58
CA ALA A 393 9.60 -33.81 18.16
C ALA A 393 8.94 -32.44 17.95
N TYR A 394 9.56 -31.60 17.12
CA TYR A 394 9.01 -30.31 16.74
C TYR A 394 9.08 -30.14 15.23
N ASN A 395 8.24 -29.27 14.66
CA ASN A 395 8.27 -29.05 13.22
C ASN A 395 9.53 -28.28 12.83
N GLU A 396 9.67 -27.02 13.26
CA GLU A 396 10.75 -26.11 12.84
C GLU A 396 10.98 -25.06 13.93
N GLU A 397 12.21 -24.54 14.06
CA GLU A 397 12.57 -23.60 15.14
C GLU A 397 11.81 -22.27 15.04
N TYR A 398 11.50 -21.83 13.82
CA TYR A 398 10.71 -20.61 13.58
C TYR A 398 9.20 -20.82 13.75
N SER A 399 8.76 -22.03 14.08
CA SER A 399 7.35 -22.33 14.34
C SER A 399 6.91 -21.70 15.64
N PHE A 400 5.89 -20.84 15.59
CA PHE A 400 5.37 -20.24 16.82
C PHE A 400 4.68 -21.29 17.70
N SER A 401 3.72 -22.05 17.17
CA SER A 401 2.99 -23.08 17.93
C SER A 401 3.78 -24.37 18.14
N GLY A 402 4.65 -24.76 17.21
CA GLY A 402 5.37 -26.02 17.31
C GLY A 402 6.75 -25.97 17.96
N TYR A 403 7.28 -24.77 18.26
CA TYR A 403 8.59 -24.63 18.91
C TYR A 403 8.64 -23.49 19.93
N GLN A 404 8.39 -22.24 19.49
CA GLN A 404 8.59 -21.05 20.34
C GLN A 404 7.67 -21.05 21.57
N LEU A 405 6.37 -21.30 21.40
CA LEU A 405 5.41 -21.36 22.50
C LEU A 405 5.73 -22.47 23.52
N PRO A 406 5.95 -23.74 23.11
CA PRO A 406 6.33 -24.78 24.07
C PRO A 406 7.66 -24.48 24.77
N LEU A 407 8.64 -23.87 24.09
CA LEU A 407 9.92 -23.50 24.71
C LEU A 407 9.72 -22.41 25.77
N MET A 408 8.94 -21.38 25.44
CA MET A 408 8.59 -20.33 26.38
C MET A 408 7.80 -20.88 27.58
N HIS A 409 6.85 -21.76 27.33
CA HIS A 409 6.04 -22.38 28.37
C HIS A 409 6.89 -23.26 29.29
N LEU A 410 7.83 -24.02 28.73
CA LEU A 410 8.83 -24.77 29.49
C LEU A 410 9.68 -23.85 30.38
N ARG A 411 10.22 -22.75 29.82
CA ARG A 411 10.99 -21.77 30.60
C ARG A 411 10.20 -21.15 31.75
N LYS A 412 8.92 -20.88 31.54
CA LYS A 412 8.01 -20.29 32.54
C LYS A 412 7.52 -21.32 33.59
N SER A 413 7.72 -22.61 33.37
CA SER A 413 7.21 -23.67 34.25
C SER A 413 7.96 -23.81 35.59
N ASN A 414 9.17 -23.24 35.71
CA ASN A 414 10.09 -23.40 36.85
C ASN A 414 10.40 -24.87 37.21
N LEU A 415 10.41 -25.75 36.21
CA LEU A 415 10.78 -27.16 36.40
C LEU A 415 12.30 -27.34 36.36
N PRO A 416 12.85 -28.40 36.96
CA PRO A 416 14.28 -28.69 36.86
C PRO A 416 14.71 -28.86 35.40
N SER A 417 15.82 -28.24 35.01
CA SER A 417 16.37 -28.30 33.64
C SER A 417 15.44 -27.70 32.57
N SER A 418 14.57 -26.76 32.93
CA SER A 418 13.58 -26.17 32.01
C SER A 418 14.07 -24.93 31.24
N SER A 419 15.39 -24.69 31.16
CA SER A 419 15.92 -23.49 30.50
C SER A 419 15.93 -23.63 28.96
N SER A 420 16.03 -24.85 28.45
CA SER A 420 15.98 -25.21 27.03
C SER A 420 15.33 -26.58 26.83
N PHE A 421 15.01 -26.92 25.59
CA PHE A 421 14.54 -28.28 25.28
C PHE A 421 15.64 -29.31 25.45
N GLU A 422 16.88 -28.97 25.11
CA GLU A 422 18.05 -29.85 25.16
C GLU A 422 18.42 -30.24 26.59
N GLU A 423 18.14 -29.39 27.58
CA GLU A 423 18.33 -29.70 29.00
C GLU A 423 17.18 -30.53 29.57
N TYR A 424 15.95 -30.32 29.07
CA TYR A 424 14.75 -30.93 29.64
C TYR A 424 14.43 -32.31 29.08
N PHE A 425 14.63 -32.50 27.77
CA PHE A 425 14.34 -33.72 27.03
C PHE A 425 15.62 -34.53 26.80
N SER A 426 15.51 -35.86 26.67
CA SER A 426 16.69 -36.70 26.36
C SER A 426 17.16 -36.54 24.91
N SER A 427 16.25 -36.17 24.01
CA SER A 427 16.57 -35.83 22.62
C SER A 427 15.49 -34.95 22.01
N CYS A 428 15.88 -34.06 21.11
CA CYS A 428 14.98 -33.16 20.38
C CYS A 428 15.21 -33.32 18.88
N HIS A 429 14.14 -33.51 18.11
CA HIS A 429 14.23 -33.77 16.68
C HIS A 429 13.31 -32.86 15.87
N LYS A 430 13.89 -32.23 14.85
CA LYS A 430 13.17 -31.44 13.85
C LYS A 430 12.55 -32.36 12.81
N THR A 431 11.24 -32.30 12.65
CA THR A 431 10.47 -33.10 11.67
C THR A 431 9.99 -32.28 10.49
N SER A 432 10.38 -31.01 10.36
CA SER A 432 10.08 -30.11 9.22
C SER A 432 8.60 -29.80 8.93
N SER A 433 7.64 -30.40 9.63
CA SER A 433 6.21 -30.06 9.54
C SER A 433 5.42 -30.59 10.72
N HIS A 434 4.28 -29.96 11.02
CA HIS A 434 3.34 -30.46 12.04
C HIS A 434 2.81 -31.86 11.71
N LEU A 435 2.58 -32.16 10.44
CA LEU A 435 2.09 -33.49 10.01
C LEU A 435 3.11 -34.59 10.29
N GLN A 436 4.40 -34.32 10.02
CA GLN A 436 5.47 -35.27 10.33
C GLN A 436 5.67 -35.42 11.85
N SER A 437 5.61 -34.31 12.61
CA SER A 437 5.62 -34.34 14.08
C SER A 437 4.49 -35.21 14.62
N LEU A 438 3.27 -35.01 14.14
CA LEU A 438 2.09 -35.79 14.54
C LEU A 438 2.23 -37.28 14.16
N THR A 439 2.68 -37.56 12.94
CA THR A 439 2.93 -38.94 12.46
C THR A 439 3.97 -39.65 13.32
N SER A 440 5.01 -38.94 13.76
CA SER A 440 6.06 -39.51 14.62
C SER A 440 5.55 -39.94 15.99
N ILE A 441 4.58 -39.21 16.56
CA ILE A 441 3.90 -39.58 17.80
C ILE A 441 2.97 -40.78 17.59
N CYS A 442 2.20 -40.80 16.49
CA CYS A 442 1.34 -41.93 16.15
C CYS A 442 2.15 -43.23 15.97
N ASN A 443 3.39 -43.13 15.48
CA ASN A 443 4.30 -44.25 15.26
C ASN A 443 5.19 -44.59 16.47
N ASN A 444 5.02 -43.92 17.62
CA ASN A 444 5.89 -44.06 18.79
C ASN A 444 7.39 -43.82 18.49
N GLN A 445 7.73 -43.04 17.46
CA GLN A 445 9.12 -42.68 17.14
C GLN A 445 9.67 -41.67 18.15
N TYR A 446 8.81 -40.74 18.58
CA TYR A 446 9.08 -39.78 19.65
C TYR A 446 7.93 -39.79 20.65
N GLN A 447 8.21 -39.38 21.89
CA GLN A 447 7.25 -39.51 22.99
C GLN A 447 6.37 -38.27 23.14
N VAL A 448 6.87 -37.08 22.82
CA VAL A 448 6.16 -35.81 23.01
C VAL A 448 6.33 -34.94 21.78
N SER A 449 5.29 -34.21 21.39
CA SER A 449 5.37 -33.18 20.35
C SER A 449 4.40 -32.04 20.64
N SER A 450 4.64 -30.88 20.05
CA SER A 450 3.70 -29.76 20.08
C SER A 450 3.14 -29.46 18.70
N ILE A 451 1.80 -29.45 18.60
CA ILE A 451 1.07 -29.30 17.35
C ILE A 451 0.15 -28.09 17.42
N ASP A 452 0.07 -27.35 16.31
CA ASP A 452 -0.93 -26.30 16.14
C ASP A 452 -2.36 -26.86 16.28
N SER A 453 -3.20 -26.24 17.11
CA SER A 453 -4.55 -26.76 17.38
C SER A 453 -5.43 -26.87 16.14
N VAL A 454 -5.24 -25.97 15.16
CA VAL A 454 -6.00 -26.02 13.89
C VAL A 454 -5.60 -27.23 13.06
N VAL A 455 -4.29 -27.50 13.00
CA VAL A 455 -3.73 -28.66 12.29
C VAL A 455 -4.18 -29.94 12.99
N TYR A 456 -4.04 -30.00 14.32
CA TYR A 456 -4.43 -31.17 15.09
C TYR A 456 -5.92 -31.50 14.92
N ASP A 457 -6.81 -30.51 15.05
CA ASP A 457 -8.25 -30.73 14.86
C ASP A 457 -8.58 -31.22 13.46
N CYS A 458 -7.95 -30.65 12.43
CA CYS A 458 -8.12 -31.09 11.05
C CYS A 458 -7.71 -32.55 10.89
N GLN A 459 -6.56 -32.95 11.44
CA GLN A 459 -6.09 -34.34 11.36
C GLN A 459 -6.93 -35.28 12.22
N TYR A 460 -7.36 -34.85 13.41
CA TYR A 460 -8.22 -35.65 14.29
C TYR A 460 -9.58 -35.99 13.65
N GLN A 461 -10.12 -35.07 12.84
CA GLN A 461 -11.36 -35.29 12.08
C GLN A 461 -11.16 -36.21 10.87
N ASN A 462 -10.01 -36.16 10.20
CA ASN A 462 -9.80 -36.79 8.89
C ASN A 462 -8.90 -38.04 8.91
N ASP A 463 -8.19 -38.30 10.01
CA ASP A 463 -7.26 -39.43 10.15
C ASP A 463 -7.58 -40.23 11.43
N ASP A 464 -8.12 -41.43 11.23
CA ASP A 464 -8.48 -42.36 12.29
C ASP A 464 -7.28 -42.72 13.16
N LYS A 465 -6.09 -42.85 12.58
CA LYS A 465 -4.87 -43.18 13.31
C LYS A 465 -4.52 -42.07 14.29
N VAL A 466 -4.62 -40.81 13.87
CA VAL A 466 -4.39 -39.67 14.77
C VAL A 466 -5.39 -39.70 15.94
N ARG A 467 -6.67 -39.91 15.63
CA ARG A 467 -7.75 -39.95 16.62
C ARG A 467 -7.59 -41.09 17.61
N GLU A 468 -7.13 -42.25 17.18
CA GLU A 468 -6.97 -43.44 18.01
C GLU A 468 -5.67 -43.42 18.83
N THR A 469 -4.60 -42.86 18.27
CA THR A 469 -3.25 -43.02 18.84
C THR A 469 -2.72 -41.79 19.58
N THR A 470 -3.32 -40.60 19.45
CA THR A 470 -2.80 -39.39 20.12
C THR A 470 -3.70 -38.88 21.25
N LYS A 471 -3.11 -38.35 22.32
CA LYS A 471 -3.81 -37.56 23.35
C LYS A 471 -3.12 -36.23 23.59
N ILE A 472 -3.91 -35.23 23.92
CA ILE A 472 -3.44 -33.91 24.37
C ILE A 472 -3.16 -34.01 25.87
N ILE A 473 -1.97 -33.56 26.28
CA ILE A 473 -1.54 -33.51 27.69
C ILE A 473 -1.49 -32.09 28.22
N GLU A 474 -1.34 -31.09 27.34
CA GLU A 474 -1.35 -29.69 27.73
C GLU A 474 -1.80 -28.79 26.58
N ILE A 475 -2.43 -27.66 26.92
CA ILE A 475 -2.91 -26.65 25.96
C ILE A 475 -2.25 -25.33 26.31
N ILE A 476 -1.44 -24.79 25.41
CA ILE A 476 -0.65 -23.57 25.61
C ILE A 476 -1.27 -22.45 24.76
N GLY A 477 -1.70 -21.37 25.41
CA GLY A 477 -2.35 -20.23 24.75
C GLY A 477 -3.33 -19.50 25.67
N PRO A 478 -4.29 -18.74 25.12
CA PRO A 478 -4.55 -18.51 23.69
C PRO A 478 -3.57 -17.52 23.04
N TYR A 479 -3.41 -17.64 21.71
CA TYR A 479 -2.76 -16.66 20.84
C TYR A 479 -3.65 -16.34 19.62
N PRO A 480 -3.51 -15.16 18.98
CA PRO A 480 -4.36 -14.77 17.86
C PRO A 480 -4.19 -15.68 16.64
N MET A 481 -5.30 -15.98 15.95
CA MET A 481 -5.24 -16.68 14.67
C MET A 481 -4.44 -15.91 13.61
N PRO A 482 -3.81 -16.62 12.66
CA PRO A 482 -3.16 -16.00 11.51
C PRO A 482 -4.03 -14.95 10.79
N PRO A 483 -3.55 -13.70 10.62
CA PRO A 483 -4.30 -12.66 9.94
C PRO A 483 -4.17 -12.72 8.42
N LEU A 484 -5.18 -12.19 7.73
CA LEU A 484 -5.00 -11.51 6.45
C LEU A 484 -4.35 -10.16 6.73
N VAL A 485 -3.22 -9.88 6.09
CA VAL A 485 -2.52 -8.60 6.17
C VAL A 485 -2.52 -7.91 4.82
N LYS A 486 -2.33 -6.58 4.84
CA LYS A 486 -2.03 -5.76 3.66
C LYS A 486 -0.66 -5.11 3.76
N LEU A 487 -0.06 -4.80 2.62
CA LEU A 487 1.10 -3.92 2.54
C LEU A 487 0.68 -2.45 2.74
N ASN A 488 1.40 -1.70 3.60
CA ASN A 488 1.04 -0.34 4.00
C ASN A 488 1.10 0.68 2.84
N SER A 489 1.93 0.42 1.82
CA SER A 489 1.99 1.22 0.59
C SER A 489 0.68 1.18 -0.21
N LEU A 490 -0.24 0.27 0.11
CA LEU A 490 -1.54 0.14 -0.54
C LEU A 490 -2.67 0.74 0.32
N ALA A 491 -3.35 1.75 -0.24
CA ALA A 491 -4.50 2.42 0.36
C ALA A 491 -5.85 2.01 -0.27
N LEU A 492 -5.85 1.13 -1.28
CA LEU A 492 -7.05 0.79 -2.06
C LEU A 492 -7.70 -0.51 -1.58
N PHE A 493 -9.04 -0.55 -1.57
CA PHE A 493 -9.91 -1.69 -1.25
C PHE A 493 -9.78 -2.33 0.14
N ASP A 494 -8.92 -1.82 1.02
CA ASP A 494 -8.69 -2.39 2.34
C ASP A 494 -9.98 -2.44 3.20
N LYS A 495 -10.69 -1.32 3.29
CA LYS A 495 -11.94 -1.22 4.05
C LYS A 495 -13.06 -2.02 3.41
N SER A 496 -13.16 -2.07 2.07
CA SER A 496 -14.21 -2.85 1.41
C SER A 496 -13.99 -4.35 1.60
N ILE A 497 -12.76 -4.85 1.41
CA ILE A 497 -12.40 -6.24 1.66
C ILE A 497 -12.61 -6.62 3.13
N GLN A 498 -12.12 -5.80 4.08
CA GLN A 498 -12.29 -6.08 5.51
C GLN A 498 -13.77 -6.08 5.92
N ASN A 499 -14.55 -5.08 5.50
CA ASN A 499 -15.97 -5.01 5.82
C ASN A 499 -16.74 -6.15 5.15
N TYR A 500 -16.39 -6.54 3.93
CA TYR A 500 -17.02 -7.65 3.24
C TYR A 500 -16.76 -8.98 3.96
N LEU A 501 -15.50 -9.32 4.22
CA LEU A 501 -15.11 -10.55 4.91
C LEU A 501 -15.75 -10.69 6.30
N THR A 502 -15.99 -9.57 6.99
CA THR A 502 -16.62 -9.55 8.32
C THR A 502 -18.14 -9.36 8.29
N SER A 503 -18.75 -9.36 7.10
CA SER A 503 -20.20 -9.20 6.94
C SER A 503 -20.95 -10.53 7.03
N ASN A 504 -22.22 -10.46 7.45
CA ASN A 504 -23.14 -11.59 7.39
C ASN A 504 -23.36 -12.08 5.95
N LEU A 505 -23.30 -11.18 4.97
CA LEU A 505 -23.45 -11.52 3.55
C LEU A 505 -22.35 -12.47 3.08
N PHE A 506 -21.09 -12.16 3.39
CA PHE A 506 -19.97 -13.05 3.09
C PHE A 506 -20.11 -14.39 3.82
N GLN A 507 -20.43 -14.35 5.11
CA GLN A 507 -20.62 -15.58 5.90
C GLN A 507 -21.67 -16.51 5.27
N GLN A 508 -22.81 -15.96 4.83
CA GLN A 508 -23.87 -16.72 4.16
C GLN A 508 -23.43 -17.29 2.80
N LYS A 509 -22.76 -16.47 1.97
CA LYS A 509 -22.28 -16.89 0.64
C LYS A 509 -21.16 -17.93 0.71
N SER A 510 -20.27 -17.80 1.68
CA SER A 510 -19.09 -18.66 1.85
C SER A 510 -19.27 -19.76 2.87
N ASN A 511 -20.49 -20.00 3.38
CA ASN A 511 -20.74 -20.96 4.46
C ASN A 511 -20.18 -22.36 4.15
N LYS A 512 -20.39 -22.86 2.93
CA LYS A 512 -19.86 -24.17 2.50
C LYS A 512 -18.32 -24.23 2.55
N ILE A 513 -17.65 -23.14 2.18
CA ILE A 513 -16.18 -23.04 2.20
C ILE A 513 -15.69 -23.02 3.65
N LEU A 514 -16.36 -22.26 4.51
CA LEU A 514 -16.03 -22.15 5.93
C LEU A 514 -16.24 -23.49 6.67
N GLU A 515 -17.40 -24.14 6.49
CA GLU A 515 -17.76 -25.41 7.11
C GLU A 515 -16.80 -26.55 6.71
N LYS A 516 -16.39 -26.61 5.44
CA LYS A 516 -15.41 -27.60 4.94
C LYS A 516 -14.11 -27.62 5.75
N TYR A 517 -13.70 -26.47 6.29
CA TYR A 517 -12.47 -26.33 7.09
C TYR A 517 -12.75 -26.10 8.59
N SER A 518 -13.99 -26.31 9.05
CA SER A 518 -14.41 -26.06 10.43
C SER A 518 -14.17 -24.62 10.88
N PHE A 519 -14.35 -23.64 9.99
CA PHE A 519 -14.38 -22.22 10.32
C PHE A 519 -15.82 -21.69 10.34
N THR A 520 -16.06 -20.60 11.09
CA THR A 520 -17.41 -20.04 11.25
C THR A 520 -17.58 -18.67 10.61
N ARG A 521 -16.58 -17.79 10.74
CA ARG A 521 -16.57 -16.42 10.19
C ARG A 521 -15.18 -15.81 10.24
N PHE A 522 -15.02 -14.64 9.63
CA PHE A 522 -13.90 -13.75 9.88
C PHE A 522 -14.28 -12.66 10.88
N VAL A 523 -13.32 -12.23 11.69
CA VAL A 523 -13.45 -11.08 12.59
C VAL A 523 -12.31 -10.10 12.33
N LYS A 524 -12.55 -8.82 12.63
CA LYS A 524 -11.52 -7.78 12.50
C LYS A 524 -10.38 -8.04 13.48
N CYS A 525 -9.15 -7.83 13.03
CA CYS A 525 -7.98 -7.77 13.89
C CYS A 525 -7.15 -6.52 13.56
N ASN A 526 -6.29 -6.11 14.48
CA ASN A 526 -5.45 -4.92 14.40
C ASN A 526 -4.09 -5.21 15.07
N ASN A 527 -3.17 -4.24 15.06
CA ASN A 527 -1.86 -4.41 15.72
C ASN A 527 -2.00 -4.78 17.21
N ASP A 528 -2.99 -4.21 17.90
CA ASP A 528 -3.24 -4.49 19.32
C ASP A 528 -3.60 -5.95 19.60
N THR A 529 -4.22 -6.62 18.62
CA THR A 529 -4.55 -8.04 18.68
C THR A 529 -3.31 -8.90 18.92
N PHE A 530 -2.13 -8.49 18.39
CA PHE A 530 -0.88 -9.24 18.46
C PHE A 530 0.08 -8.76 19.56
N GLN A 531 -0.31 -7.79 20.40
CA GLN A 531 0.59 -7.21 21.42
C GLN A 531 1.07 -8.22 22.45
N LYS A 532 0.18 -9.08 22.94
CA LYS A 532 0.56 -10.16 23.86
C LYS A 532 1.66 -11.03 23.25
N MET A 533 1.49 -11.42 21.99
CA MET A 533 2.45 -12.24 21.26
C MET A 533 3.80 -11.53 21.12
N LYS A 534 3.79 -10.23 20.81
CA LYS A 534 4.99 -9.39 20.71
C LYS A 534 5.75 -9.34 22.04
N VAL A 535 5.06 -9.06 23.14
CA VAL A 535 5.62 -9.01 24.50
C VAL A 535 6.21 -10.37 24.89
N ASP A 536 5.45 -11.44 24.66
CA ASP A 536 5.88 -12.81 24.96
C ASP A 536 7.17 -13.19 24.20
N LEU A 537 7.31 -12.75 22.96
CA LEU A 537 8.47 -13.01 22.12
C LEU A 537 9.66 -12.06 22.36
N ASN A 538 9.54 -11.06 23.23
CA ASN A 538 10.51 -9.98 23.42
C ASN A 538 10.86 -9.24 22.10
N LEU A 539 9.85 -8.93 21.28
CA LEU A 539 9.97 -8.22 20.00
C LEU A 539 9.57 -6.74 20.07
#